data_AF-A0A087SDW6-F1
#
_entry.id   AF-A0A087SDW6-F1
#
_cell.length_a   1.000
_cell.length_b   1.000
_cell.length_c   1.000
_cell.angle_alpha   90.00
_cell.angle_beta   90.00
_cell.angle_gamma   90.00
#
_symmetry.space_group_name_H-M   'P 1'
#
loop_
_entity.id
_entity.type
_entity.pdbx_description
1 polymer ?
#
loop_
_entity_poly.entity_id
_entity_poly.type
_entity_poly.pdbx_seq_one_letter_code
_entity_poly.pdbx_strand_id
1 'polypeptide(L)'
;MSSPSHTQSSVASTVFAVGLGVGVAAVAGVAVGAMFGASALSIAAASKQQARPPLTAKDLRRDEEGRILNWRSALRIIQQGGISPELRGTLWPFLLGVFSPDSTEQARARELARLRGVYAQLLRAARAAVAFGEAHRIIVMDGLRTDLRGGEDRGVDPGAGLSPRHWDSRAARDALAAMPEGAAHAPRTLRLIRLLSAYSVHDPETGYCQGMSDLAAVVVMLVPDEALAFACFERVMRHARRNFRHDETGIKHQLLQLAHILSDTDPPLYARLRALDSGDCMFAYRMVVVMLRRELPLPRVLLVWEAAWAHAAAAGRGDGVPTGSAAAYAGGTSIPPPDFVLQFIAAVVRGQRRQVMSCCHGTDDVLRLFSGVQIDFWLSLAQAQKQYKAYSQGGRVPRAGAQ
;
A
#
# COMPACT_ATOMS: atom_id res chain seq x y z
N MET A 1 -26.91 6.77 77.39
CA MET A 1 -28.15 6.34 76.73
C MET A 1 -27.88 6.23 75.24
N SER A 2 -28.04 5.01 74.72
CA SER A 2 -28.42 4.63 73.34
C SER A 2 -27.49 4.90 72.15
N SER A 3 -26.83 3.83 71.69
CA SER A 3 -26.44 3.48 70.30
C SER A 3 -27.69 3.30 69.38
N PRO A 4 -27.65 2.92 68.07
CA PRO A 4 -26.54 2.28 67.30
C PRO A 4 -26.39 2.60 65.78
N SER A 5 -25.23 2.21 65.19
CA SER A 5 -24.98 1.21 64.09
C SER A 5 -24.89 1.84 62.67
N HIS A 6 -24.05 1.43 61.70
CA HIS A 6 -23.44 0.13 61.31
C HIS A 6 -22.03 0.37 60.66
N THR A 7 -20.94 -0.27 61.13
CA THR A 7 -20.24 -1.51 60.68
C THR A 7 -19.57 -1.56 59.30
N GLN A 8 -18.24 -1.81 59.39
CA GLN A 8 -17.25 -2.37 58.44
C GLN A 8 -17.75 -3.70 57.79
N SER A 9 -17.16 -4.32 56.75
CA SER A 9 -15.74 -4.57 56.47
C SER A 9 -15.46 -5.06 55.03
N SER A 10 -14.17 -5.05 54.71
CA SER A 10 -13.46 -5.84 53.68
C SER A 10 -13.67 -7.37 53.80
N VAL A 11 -13.46 -8.12 52.71
CA VAL A 11 -12.43 -9.19 52.52
C VAL A 11 -12.83 -10.21 51.42
N ALA A 12 -11.87 -10.44 50.50
CA ALA A 12 -11.45 -11.59 49.69
C ALA A 12 -12.35 -12.81 49.34
N SER A 13 -12.14 -13.26 48.08
CA SER A 13 -12.06 -14.64 47.55
C SER A 13 -13.27 -15.58 47.66
N THR A 14 -13.59 -16.30 46.57
CA THR A 14 -13.61 -17.78 46.48
C THR A 14 -13.97 -18.26 45.06
N VAL A 15 -13.22 -19.28 44.63
CA VAL A 15 -13.29 -20.14 43.44
C VAL A 15 -14.59 -20.95 43.40
N PHE A 16 -15.16 -21.26 42.22
CA PHE A 16 -15.75 -22.59 41.98
C PHE A 16 -15.71 -22.97 40.49
N ALA A 17 -15.24 -24.19 40.27
CA ALA A 17 -15.19 -24.90 38.99
C ALA A 17 -16.35 -25.90 38.88
N VAL A 18 -16.41 -26.54 37.70
CA VAL A 18 -17.05 -27.83 37.35
C VAL A 18 -18.43 -27.76 36.67
N GLY A 19 -18.52 -28.42 35.50
CA GLY A 19 -19.81 -28.91 34.97
C GLY A 19 -19.83 -29.23 33.47
N LEU A 20 -19.24 -30.35 33.06
CA LEU A 20 -19.46 -31.00 31.75
C LEU A 20 -20.93 -31.39 31.55
N GLY A 21 -21.46 -31.21 30.33
CA GLY A 21 -22.74 -31.76 29.90
C GLY A 21 -22.77 -32.01 28.39
N VAL A 22 -22.73 -33.29 28.00
CA VAL A 22 -22.70 -33.81 26.63
C VAL A 22 -24.13 -33.97 26.08
N GLY A 23 -24.33 -33.55 24.83
CA GLY A 23 -25.16 -34.22 23.82
C GLY A 23 -26.69 -34.07 23.87
N VAL A 24 -27.30 -33.71 22.73
CA VAL A 24 -28.17 -34.57 21.89
C VAL A 24 -28.42 -33.83 20.57
N ALA A 25 -28.34 -34.57 19.47
CA ALA A 25 -28.52 -34.14 18.09
C ALA A 25 -29.99 -34.30 17.62
N ALA A 26 -30.25 -33.77 16.41
CA ALA A 26 -31.33 -34.11 15.46
C ALA A 26 -32.69 -33.37 15.59
N VAL A 27 -33.45 -33.01 14.54
CA VAL A 27 -33.33 -33.02 13.06
C VAL A 27 -34.53 -32.20 12.47
N ALA A 28 -34.30 -31.57 11.30
CA ALA A 28 -35.22 -31.21 10.20
C ALA A 28 -36.30 -30.09 10.27
N GLY A 29 -36.32 -29.31 9.16
CA GLY A 29 -37.49 -28.65 8.54
C GLY A 29 -37.24 -27.18 8.11
N VAL A 30 -36.51 -26.86 7.01
CA VAL A 30 -37.01 -26.64 5.61
C VAL A 30 -38.16 -25.60 5.57
N ALA A 31 -38.17 -24.46 4.87
CA ALA A 31 -37.46 -23.96 3.70
C ALA A 31 -37.63 -22.42 3.57
N VAL A 32 -36.54 -21.69 3.29
CA VAL A 32 -36.51 -20.58 2.30
C VAL A 32 -35.10 -20.58 1.71
N GLY A 33 -34.78 -21.63 0.94
CA GLY A 33 -33.44 -21.87 0.39
C GLY A 33 -33.50 -22.10 -1.11
N ALA A 34 -33.77 -21.05 -1.89
CA ALA A 34 -33.68 -21.11 -3.34
C ALA A 34 -33.48 -19.72 -3.97
N MET A 35 -32.40 -19.00 -3.64
CA MET A 35 -31.85 -17.97 -4.54
C MET A 35 -30.42 -17.48 -4.28
N PHE A 36 -29.71 -17.96 -3.25
CA PHE A 36 -28.34 -17.48 -2.91
C PHE A 36 -27.25 -18.57 -2.87
N GLY A 37 -27.50 -19.75 -3.45
CA GLY A 37 -26.61 -20.92 -3.34
C GLY A 37 -25.28 -20.83 -4.09
N ALA A 38 -25.17 -20.04 -5.16
CA ALA A 38 -23.95 -19.98 -5.98
C ALA A 38 -22.85 -19.04 -5.43
N SER A 39 -23.22 -18.05 -4.60
CA SER A 39 -22.28 -17.01 -4.15
C SER A 39 -21.63 -17.33 -2.80
N ALA A 40 -22.33 -17.95 -1.87
CA ALA A 40 -21.80 -18.24 -0.53
C ALA A 40 -20.76 -19.38 -0.52
N LEU A 41 -20.98 -20.43 -1.32
CA LEU A 41 -20.04 -21.56 -1.46
C LEU A 41 -18.71 -21.15 -2.12
N SER A 42 -18.73 -20.19 -3.06
CA SER A 42 -17.50 -19.61 -3.64
C SER A 42 -16.72 -18.73 -2.64
N ILE A 43 -17.41 -18.09 -1.69
CA ILE A 43 -16.79 -17.20 -0.69
C ILE A 43 -16.21 -18.00 0.49
N ALA A 44 -16.90 -19.06 0.93
CA ALA A 44 -16.39 -19.97 1.97
C ALA A 44 -15.14 -20.75 1.49
N ALA A 45 -15.05 -21.07 0.19
CA ALA A 45 -13.85 -21.64 -0.42
C ALA A 45 -12.69 -20.63 -0.52
N ALA A 46 -12.99 -19.32 -0.69
CA ALA A 46 -11.99 -18.25 -0.73
C ALA A 46 -11.37 -17.95 0.65
N SER A 47 -12.12 -18.16 1.75
CA SER A 47 -11.61 -18.00 3.12
C SER A 47 -10.55 -19.07 3.50
N LYS A 48 -10.48 -20.19 2.79
CA LYS A 48 -9.46 -21.25 2.95
C LYS A 48 -8.30 -21.15 1.96
N GLN A 49 -8.23 -20.12 1.11
CA GLN A 49 -7.15 -19.95 0.15
C GLN A 49 -5.86 -19.54 0.88
N GLN A 50 -5.06 -20.53 1.22
CA GLN A 50 -3.66 -20.35 1.61
C GLN A 50 -2.96 -19.50 0.55
N ALA A 51 -2.19 -18.49 1.00
CA ALA A 51 -1.40 -17.62 0.15
C ALA A 51 -0.67 -18.47 -0.90
N ARG A 52 -0.76 -18.12 -2.20
CA ARG A 52 0.10 -18.78 -3.18
C ARG A 52 1.56 -18.56 -2.73
N PRO A 53 2.43 -19.57 -2.89
CA PRO A 53 3.81 -19.42 -2.45
C PRO A 53 4.46 -18.21 -3.13
N PRO A 54 5.24 -17.42 -2.39
CA PRO A 54 5.94 -16.28 -2.96
C PRO A 54 7.04 -16.75 -3.92
N LEU A 55 7.46 -15.86 -4.81
CA LEU A 55 8.62 -16.09 -5.66
C LEU A 55 9.87 -16.24 -4.79
N THR A 56 10.57 -17.35 -4.96
CA THR A 56 11.83 -17.67 -4.27
C THR A 56 13.02 -17.67 -5.23
N ALA A 57 14.24 -17.82 -4.71
CA ALA A 57 15.45 -17.82 -5.53
C ALA A 57 15.48 -19.00 -6.53
N LYS A 58 14.82 -20.12 -6.17
CA LYS A 58 14.72 -21.33 -7.01
C LYS A 58 13.87 -21.11 -8.25
N ASP A 59 12.93 -20.16 -8.19
CA ASP A 59 12.01 -19.85 -9.28
C ASP A 59 12.64 -18.92 -10.34
N LEU A 60 13.83 -18.37 -10.07
CA LEU A 60 14.54 -17.45 -10.96
C LEU A 60 15.66 -18.15 -11.72
N ARG A 61 15.68 -17.99 -13.04
CA ARG A 61 16.75 -18.49 -13.91
C ARG A 61 17.56 -17.32 -14.42
N ARG A 62 18.86 -17.35 -14.15
CA ARG A 62 19.84 -16.37 -14.64
C ARG A 62 20.86 -17.03 -15.57
N ASP A 63 21.37 -16.29 -16.53
CA ASP A 63 22.54 -16.70 -17.33
C ASP A 63 23.85 -16.33 -16.61
N GLU A 64 24.98 -16.65 -17.26
CA GLU A 64 26.33 -16.39 -16.74
C GLU A 64 26.61 -14.87 -16.59
N GLU A 65 25.98 -14.04 -17.41
CA GLU A 65 26.08 -12.58 -17.34
C GLU A 65 25.08 -11.95 -16.35
N GLY A 66 24.24 -12.75 -15.71
CA GLY A 66 23.30 -12.33 -14.66
C GLY A 66 21.99 -11.70 -15.16
N ARG A 67 21.60 -11.90 -16.42
CA ARG A 67 20.27 -11.55 -16.98
C ARG A 67 19.20 -12.50 -16.45
N ILE A 68 17.94 -12.08 -16.40
CA ILE A 68 16.82 -12.89 -15.91
C ILE A 68 16.06 -13.49 -17.09
N LEU A 69 16.26 -14.78 -17.36
CA LEU A 69 15.74 -15.46 -18.55
C LEU A 69 14.23 -15.72 -18.50
N ASN A 70 13.67 -15.88 -17.30
CA ASN A 70 12.28 -16.29 -17.09
C ASN A 70 11.40 -15.19 -16.46
N TRP A 71 11.70 -13.91 -16.72
CA TRP A 71 11.01 -12.77 -16.11
C TRP A 71 9.49 -12.80 -16.25
N ARG A 72 8.96 -13.14 -17.43
CA ARG A 72 7.50 -13.28 -17.66
C ARG A 72 6.85 -14.35 -16.79
N SER A 73 7.57 -15.43 -16.48
CA SER A 73 7.09 -16.48 -15.56
C SER A 73 7.18 -16.01 -14.11
N ALA A 74 8.25 -15.32 -13.73
CA ALA A 74 8.40 -14.74 -12.41
C ALA A 74 7.28 -13.73 -12.09
N LEU A 75 6.94 -12.84 -13.04
CA LEU A 75 5.84 -11.89 -12.88
C LEU A 75 4.49 -12.57 -12.56
N ARG A 76 4.22 -13.74 -13.16
CA ARG A 76 2.98 -14.50 -12.87
C ARG A 76 2.92 -15.02 -11.43
N ILE A 77 4.07 -15.41 -10.87
CA ILE A 77 4.18 -15.83 -9.47
C ILE A 77 3.99 -14.61 -8.56
N ILE A 78 4.68 -13.50 -8.87
CA ILE A 78 4.59 -12.25 -8.10
C ILE A 78 3.15 -11.72 -8.04
N GLN A 79 2.41 -11.74 -9.15
CA GLN A 79 1.01 -11.33 -9.22
C GLN A 79 0.09 -12.07 -8.22
N GLN A 80 0.46 -13.28 -7.81
CA GLN A 80 -0.41 -14.17 -7.04
C GLN A 80 0.09 -14.43 -5.62
N GLY A 81 1.42 -14.52 -5.43
CA GLY A 81 2.06 -14.85 -4.16
C GLY A 81 3.08 -13.82 -3.68
N GLY A 82 3.37 -12.79 -4.47
CA GLY A 82 4.39 -11.79 -4.16
C GLY A 82 5.83 -12.32 -4.21
N ILE A 83 6.72 -11.63 -3.51
CA ILE A 83 8.16 -11.92 -3.46
C ILE A 83 8.57 -12.33 -2.04
N SER A 84 9.49 -13.30 -1.92
CA SER A 84 10.04 -13.68 -0.62
C SER A 84 10.82 -12.52 0.02
N PRO A 85 10.81 -12.35 1.35
CA PRO A 85 11.42 -11.20 2.01
C PRO A 85 12.89 -10.94 1.61
N GLU A 86 13.67 -11.99 1.41
CA GLU A 86 15.10 -11.95 1.12
C GLU A 86 15.39 -11.42 -0.29
N LEU A 87 14.43 -11.55 -1.21
CA LEU A 87 14.59 -11.14 -2.60
C LEU A 87 14.06 -9.74 -2.90
N ARG A 88 13.27 -9.13 -2.01
CA ARG A 88 12.65 -7.82 -2.27
C ARG A 88 13.68 -6.75 -2.62
N GLY A 89 14.75 -6.64 -1.82
CA GLY A 89 15.80 -5.65 -2.04
C GLY A 89 16.53 -5.79 -3.37
N THR A 90 16.56 -7.00 -3.95
CA THR A 90 17.24 -7.27 -5.23
C THR A 90 16.29 -7.27 -6.42
N LEU A 91 15.02 -7.65 -6.25
CA LEU A 91 14.03 -7.74 -7.33
C LEU A 91 13.17 -6.49 -7.53
N TRP A 92 12.95 -5.69 -6.49
CA TRP A 92 12.19 -4.44 -6.63
C TRP A 92 12.77 -3.50 -7.69
N PRO A 93 14.11 -3.33 -7.82
CA PRO A 93 14.69 -2.56 -8.93
C PRO A 93 14.27 -3.05 -10.33
N PHE A 94 14.08 -4.36 -10.53
CA PHE A 94 13.60 -4.90 -11.80
C PHE A 94 12.08 -4.70 -11.95
N LEU A 95 11.33 -4.96 -10.87
CA LEU A 95 9.88 -4.83 -10.85
C LEU A 95 9.40 -3.40 -11.10
N LEU A 96 10.15 -2.41 -10.60
CA LEU A 96 9.89 -0.98 -10.76
C LEU A 96 10.52 -0.39 -12.04
N GLY A 97 11.24 -1.20 -12.82
CA GLY A 97 11.87 -0.78 -14.08
C GLY A 97 13.11 0.13 -13.90
N VAL A 98 13.78 0.07 -12.76
CA VAL A 98 15.11 0.69 -12.56
C VAL A 98 16.17 -0.09 -13.34
N PHE A 99 16.10 -1.43 -13.29
CA PHE A 99 16.93 -2.31 -14.10
C PHE A 99 16.10 -3.11 -15.09
N SER A 100 16.61 -3.28 -16.31
CA SER A 100 16.03 -4.21 -17.27
C SER A 100 16.33 -5.66 -16.88
N PRO A 101 15.38 -6.60 -17.00
CA PRO A 101 15.65 -8.03 -16.79
C PRO A 101 16.70 -8.57 -17.77
N ASP A 102 16.86 -7.96 -18.94
CA ASP A 102 17.84 -8.35 -19.95
C ASP A 102 19.23 -7.72 -19.73
N SER A 103 19.37 -6.86 -18.70
CA SER A 103 20.65 -6.24 -18.38
C SER A 103 21.63 -7.24 -17.78
N THR A 104 22.92 -7.10 -18.10
CA THR A 104 23.99 -7.86 -17.45
C THR A 104 24.32 -7.27 -16.08
N GLU A 105 24.96 -8.06 -15.22
CA GLU A 105 25.43 -7.58 -13.93
C GLU A 105 26.39 -6.39 -14.05
N GLN A 106 27.32 -6.44 -15.01
CA GLN A 106 28.24 -5.33 -15.28
C GLN A 106 27.51 -4.07 -15.75
N ALA A 107 26.45 -4.19 -16.56
CA ALA A 107 25.62 -3.05 -16.95
C ALA A 107 24.90 -2.44 -15.74
N ARG A 108 24.34 -3.28 -14.85
CA ARG A 108 23.70 -2.81 -13.62
C ARG A 108 24.67 -2.13 -12.65
N ALA A 109 25.89 -2.64 -12.54
CA ALA A 109 26.93 -2.02 -11.70
C ALA A 109 27.30 -0.61 -12.19
N ARG A 110 27.42 -0.43 -13.51
CA ARG A 110 27.65 0.90 -14.12
C ARG A 110 26.47 1.84 -13.90
N GLU A 111 25.25 1.35 -14.07
CA GLU A 111 24.05 2.15 -13.82
C GLU A 111 23.93 2.54 -12.34
N LEU A 112 24.22 1.64 -11.41
CA LEU A 112 24.23 1.94 -9.98
C LEU A 112 25.28 3.02 -9.64
N ALA A 113 26.47 2.96 -10.24
CA ALA A 113 27.48 4.01 -10.07
C ALA A 113 26.98 5.37 -10.57
N ARG A 114 26.29 5.40 -11.73
CA ARG A 114 25.65 6.61 -12.26
C ARG A 114 24.57 7.15 -11.32
N LEU A 115 23.69 6.27 -10.81
CA LEU A 115 22.62 6.62 -9.87
C LEU A 115 23.18 7.22 -8.57
N ARG A 116 24.26 6.66 -8.02
CA ARG A 116 24.96 7.23 -6.86
C ARG A 116 25.46 8.65 -7.11
N GLY A 117 26.02 8.90 -8.31
CA GLY A 117 26.44 10.24 -8.71
C GLY A 117 25.28 11.24 -8.78
N VAL A 118 24.17 10.86 -9.42
CA VAL A 118 22.95 11.69 -9.50
C VAL A 118 22.37 11.95 -8.11
N TYR A 119 22.26 10.93 -7.27
CA TYR A 119 21.72 11.08 -5.92
C TYR A 119 22.57 12.02 -5.06
N ALA A 120 23.90 11.92 -5.13
CA ALA A 120 24.79 12.84 -4.43
C ALA A 120 24.61 14.30 -4.90
N GLN A 121 24.41 14.53 -6.21
CA GLN A 121 24.11 15.86 -6.74
C GLN A 121 22.78 16.40 -6.20
N LEU A 122 21.73 15.56 -6.16
CA LEU A 122 20.43 15.95 -5.60
C LEU A 122 20.51 16.29 -4.11
N LEU A 123 21.29 15.55 -3.32
CA LEU A 123 21.50 15.87 -1.90
C LEU A 123 22.23 17.21 -1.72
N ARG A 124 23.25 17.49 -2.55
CA ARG A 124 23.91 18.80 -2.54
C ARG A 124 22.95 19.93 -2.91
N ALA A 125 22.14 19.72 -3.95
CA ALA A 125 21.12 20.69 -4.35
C ALA A 125 20.06 20.93 -3.27
N ALA A 126 19.58 19.86 -2.62
CA ALA A 126 18.64 19.95 -1.50
C ALA A 126 19.22 20.75 -0.33
N ARG A 127 20.47 20.50 0.06
CA ARG A 127 21.15 21.28 1.11
C ARG A 127 21.28 22.77 0.77
N ALA A 128 21.42 23.12 -0.52
CA ALA A 128 21.59 24.49 -0.99
C ALA A 128 20.27 25.26 -1.20
N ALA A 129 19.13 24.57 -1.35
CA ALA A 129 17.86 25.20 -1.68
C ALA A 129 17.32 26.06 -0.52
N VAL A 130 16.84 27.28 -0.77
CA VAL A 130 16.25 28.14 0.28
C VAL A 130 14.93 27.53 0.83
N ALA A 131 14.15 26.87 -0.04
CA ALA A 131 12.95 26.10 0.33
C ALA A 131 13.24 24.91 1.27
N PHE A 132 14.51 24.52 1.42
CA PHE A 132 14.99 23.59 2.44
C PHE A 132 14.81 24.13 3.86
N GLY A 133 14.37 25.38 4.07
CA GLY A 133 13.96 25.83 5.40
C GLY A 133 12.63 25.24 5.85
N GLU A 134 11.60 25.37 5.02
CA GLU A 134 10.21 25.08 5.41
C GLU A 134 9.81 23.64 5.09
N ALA A 135 9.99 23.20 3.83
CA ALA A 135 9.67 21.83 3.43
C ALA A 135 10.51 20.80 4.21
N HIS A 136 11.78 21.12 4.48
CA HIS A 136 12.66 20.23 5.23
C HIS A 136 12.21 20.04 6.68
N ARG A 137 11.65 21.08 7.33
CA ARG A 137 11.09 20.92 8.68
C ARG A 137 10.00 19.85 8.70
N ILE A 138 9.09 19.91 7.73
CA ILE A 138 7.99 18.94 7.61
C ILE A 138 8.57 17.55 7.32
N ILE A 139 9.47 17.42 6.35
CA ILE A 139 10.16 16.16 6.01
C ILE A 139 10.79 15.52 7.23
N VAL A 140 11.51 16.30 8.04
CA VAL A 140 12.19 15.73 9.20
C VAL A 140 11.18 15.31 10.27
N MET A 141 10.22 16.16 10.59
CA MET A 141 9.21 15.83 11.60
C MET A 141 8.42 14.57 11.21
N ASP A 142 8.07 14.43 9.93
CA ASP A 142 7.40 13.23 9.45
C ASP A 142 8.33 12.02 9.40
N GLY A 143 9.60 12.20 9.01
CA GLY A 143 10.61 11.14 9.08
C GLY A 143 10.79 10.58 10.49
N LEU A 144 10.79 11.44 11.52
CA LEU A 144 10.88 11.05 12.94
C LEU A 144 9.61 10.34 13.44
N ARG A 145 8.43 10.73 12.95
CA ARG A 145 7.16 10.09 13.32
C ARG A 145 6.89 8.79 12.56
N THR A 146 7.60 8.57 11.45
CA THR A 146 7.36 7.42 10.59
C THR A 146 7.95 6.16 11.22
N ASP A 147 7.10 5.15 11.42
CA ASP A 147 7.53 3.87 11.95
C ASP A 147 8.39 3.11 10.92
N LEU A 148 9.66 2.91 11.27
CA LEU A 148 10.68 2.21 10.49
C LEU A 148 11.06 0.85 11.10
N ARG A 149 10.29 0.39 12.09
CA ARG A 149 10.44 -0.93 12.69
C ARG A 149 9.74 -1.93 11.76
N GLY A 150 10.55 -2.68 11.01
CA GLY A 150 10.07 -3.84 10.28
C GLY A 150 9.53 -4.82 11.32
N GLY A 151 8.21 -5.01 11.32
CA GLY A 151 7.50 -5.74 12.37
C GLY A 151 8.24 -7.00 12.82
N GLU A 152 8.49 -7.07 14.13
CA GLU A 152 9.05 -8.15 14.96
C GLU A 152 10.37 -7.84 15.69
N ASP A 153 11.19 -6.88 15.26
CA ASP A 153 12.41 -6.54 16.00
C ASP A 153 12.15 -5.46 17.09
N ARG A 154 12.13 -5.88 18.36
CA ARG A 154 12.16 -5.00 19.56
C ARG A 154 13.60 -4.64 19.97
N GLY A 155 14.54 -4.62 19.04
CA GLY A 155 15.87 -4.06 19.26
C GLY A 155 15.82 -2.56 19.60
N VAL A 156 16.85 -2.08 20.31
CA VAL A 156 17.02 -0.67 20.65
C VAL A 156 17.09 0.16 19.38
N ASP A 157 16.10 1.02 19.19
CA ASP A 157 16.08 2.06 18.18
C ASP A 157 17.33 2.94 18.34
N PRO A 158 18.23 3.07 17.35
CA PRO A 158 19.34 4.01 17.42
C PRO A 158 18.86 5.47 17.47
N GLY A 159 17.59 5.73 17.16
CA GLY A 159 16.89 6.99 17.40
C GLY A 159 16.40 7.18 18.84
N ALA A 160 16.61 6.23 19.76
CA ALA A 160 16.22 6.32 21.16
C ALA A 160 16.91 7.47 21.92
N GLY A 161 17.97 8.06 21.37
CA GLY A 161 18.58 9.29 21.89
C GLY A 161 17.97 10.60 21.36
N LEU A 162 17.04 10.55 20.39
CA LEU A 162 16.52 11.71 19.70
C LEU A 162 15.03 11.92 20.04
N SER A 163 14.78 12.65 21.13
CA SER A 163 13.41 13.04 21.49
C SER A 163 12.88 14.08 20.48
N PRO A 164 11.65 13.93 19.95
CA PRO A 164 11.01 14.88 19.03
C PRO A 164 10.96 16.33 19.54
N ARG A 165 11.17 16.53 20.85
CA ARG A 165 11.17 17.85 21.51
C ARG A 165 12.49 18.61 21.37
N HIS A 166 13.59 17.96 20.95
CA HIS A 166 14.94 18.53 20.92
C HIS A 166 15.43 18.83 19.50
N TRP A 167 14.63 18.51 18.50
CA TRP A 167 14.99 18.68 17.11
C TRP A 167 14.56 20.06 16.60
N ASP A 168 15.38 21.07 16.92
CA ASP A 168 15.29 22.36 16.24
C ASP A 168 15.88 22.25 14.81
N SER A 169 15.53 23.17 13.93
CA SER A 169 15.99 23.14 12.53
C SER A 169 17.48 23.34 12.34
N ARG A 170 18.20 23.78 13.36
CA ARG A 170 19.65 23.96 13.34
C ARG A 170 20.33 22.63 13.69
N ALA A 171 19.95 21.98 14.79
CA ALA A 171 20.40 20.63 15.15
C ALA A 171 20.09 19.62 14.03
N ALA A 172 18.97 19.79 13.33
CA ALA A 172 18.61 19.01 12.17
C ALA A 172 19.57 19.13 10.99
N ARG A 173 19.83 20.38 10.63
CA ARG A 173 20.75 20.75 9.57
C ARG A 173 22.16 20.32 9.93
N ASP A 174 22.58 20.53 11.17
CA ASP A 174 23.92 20.23 11.65
C ASP A 174 24.15 18.72 11.71
N ALA A 175 23.19 17.92 12.20
CA ALA A 175 23.27 16.46 12.17
C ALA A 175 23.30 15.91 10.74
N LEU A 176 22.57 16.52 9.81
CA LEU A 176 22.55 16.12 8.40
C LEU A 176 23.81 16.58 7.62
N ALA A 177 24.35 17.74 7.99
CA ALA A 177 25.56 18.33 7.42
C ALA A 177 26.83 17.62 7.91
N ALA A 178 26.84 17.21 9.18
CA ALA A 178 27.95 16.47 9.79
C ALA A 178 28.04 15.02 9.34
N MET A 179 27.02 14.47 8.68
CA MET A 179 27.00 13.08 8.26
C MET A 179 27.67 12.88 6.88
N PRO A 180 28.63 11.93 6.75
CA PRO A 180 29.33 11.64 5.50
C PRO A 180 28.37 11.28 4.36
N GLU A 181 28.68 11.75 3.15
CA GLU A 181 28.06 11.24 1.92
C GLU A 181 28.45 9.76 1.76
N GLY A 182 27.47 8.86 1.75
CA GLY A 182 27.71 7.43 1.55
C GLY A 182 28.03 6.58 2.80
N ALA A 183 27.76 7.08 4.02
CA ALA A 183 27.89 6.26 5.22
C ALA A 183 26.92 5.07 5.20
N ALA A 184 27.45 3.84 5.14
CA ALA A 184 26.71 2.59 5.00
C ALA A 184 25.68 2.31 6.12
N HIS A 185 25.68 3.10 7.20
CA HIS A 185 24.85 2.90 8.40
C HIS A 185 24.13 4.18 8.87
N ALA A 186 23.83 5.13 7.97
CA ALA A 186 22.92 6.21 8.32
C ALA A 186 21.65 5.63 8.96
N PRO A 187 21.22 6.11 10.15
CA PRO A 187 19.99 5.64 10.79
C PRO A 187 18.84 5.63 9.78
N ARG A 188 17.97 4.62 9.77
CA ARG A 188 16.90 4.49 8.74
C ARG A 188 16.09 5.78 8.59
N THR A 189 15.86 6.49 9.69
CA THR A 189 15.21 7.80 9.72
C THR A 189 15.97 8.86 8.93
N LEU A 190 17.29 8.89 9.04
CA LEU A 190 18.12 9.81 8.28
C LEU A 190 18.12 9.48 6.78
N ARG A 191 18.17 8.19 6.43
CA ARG A 191 18.04 7.73 5.03
C ARG A 191 16.70 8.17 4.45
N LEU A 192 15.62 8.06 5.22
CA LEU A 192 14.29 8.53 4.84
C LEU A 192 14.27 10.05 4.61
N ILE A 193 14.81 10.83 5.54
CA ILE A 193 14.88 12.30 5.44
C ILE A 193 15.67 12.73 4.19
N ARG A 194 16.81 12.10 3.93
CA ARG A 194 17.67 12.37 2.78
C ARG A 194 16.97 12.05 1.47
N LEU A 195 16.36 10.87 1.39
CA LEU A 195 15.64 10.42 0.20
C LEU A 195 14.47 11.36 -0.13
N LEU A 196 13.68 11.76 0.86
CA LEU A 196 12.58 12.72 0.69
C LEU A 196 13.08 14.12 0.32
N SER A 197 14.19 14.56 0.92
CA SER A 197 14.82 15.85 0.59
C SER A 197 15.33 15.87 -0.85
N ALA A 198 16.00 14.80 -1.28
CA ALA A 198 16.44 14.65 -2.67
C ALA A 198 15.25 14.64 -3.64
N TYR A 199 14.14 13.97 -3.28
CA TYR A 199 12.95 13.92 -4.14
C TYR A 199 12.31 15.31 -4.30
N SER A 200 12.25 16.10 -3.22
CA SER A 200 11.65 17.44 -3.27
C SER A 200 12.32 18.40 -4.26
N VAL A 201 13.62 18.19 -4.52
CA VAL A 201 14.37 18.95 -5.54
C VAL A 201 14.31 18.29 -6.91
N HIS A 202 14.22 16.96 -6.95
CA HIS A 202 14.08 16.20 -8.19
C HIS A 202 12.76 16.53 -8.92
N ASP A 203 11.66 16.65 -8.17
CA ASP A 203 10.33 16.95 -8.69
C ASP A 203 9.73 18.15 -7.95
N PRO A 204 10.14 19.39 -8.30
CA PRO A 204 9.75 20.60 -7.57
C PRO A 204 8.26 20.94 -7.70
N GLU A 205 7.59 20.46 -8.75
CA GLU A 205 6.13 20.65 -8.93
C GLU A 205 5.33 19.89 -7.86
N THR A 206 5.78 18.70 -7.45
CA THR A 206 5.18 17.95 -6.34
C THR A 206 5.81 18.35 -5.01
N GLY A 207 7.12 18.63 -5.01
CA GLY A 207 7.92 18.90 -3.83
C GLY A 207 7.84 17.77 -2.81
N TYR A 208 7.52 18.13 -1.57
CA TYR A 208 7.18 17.18 -0.52
C TYR A 208 5.78 17.44 0.00
N CYS A 209 4.98 16.38 0.05
CA CYS A 209 3.64 16.35 0.62
C CYS A 209 3.56 15.30 1.74
N GLN A 210 2.82 15.62 2.79
CA GLN A 210 2.58 14.69 3.90
C GLN A 210 1.96 13.39 3.36
N GLY A 211 2.48 12.25 3.84
CA GLY A 211 2.13 10.91 3.34
C GLY A 211 3.16 10.31 2.38
N MET A 212 4.02 11.11 1.74
CA MET A 212 5.14 10.58 0.95
C MET A 212 6.14 9.81 1.81
N SER A 213 6.29 10.16 3.09
CA SER A 213 7.13 9.43 4.05
C SER A 213 6.65 8.00 4.27
N ASP A 214 5.34 7.77 4.27
CA ASP A 214 4.74 6.44 4.41
C ASP A 214 5.17 5.52 3.26
N LEU A 215 5.24 6.05 2.04
CA LEU A 215 5.68 5.34 0.84
C LEU A 215 7.20 5.14 0.81
N ALA A 216 7.95 6.21 1.07
CA ALA A 216 9.42 6.19 1.05
C ALA A 216 9.99 5.26 2.12
N ALA A 217 9.38 5.20 3.31
CA ALA A 217 9.81 4.33 4.40
C ALA A 217 9.88 2.86 3.98
N VAL A 218 8.90 2.39 3.19
CA VAL A 218 8.89 1.01 2.69
C VAL A 218 10.12 0.73 1.82
N VAL A 219 10.46 1.65 0.92
CA VAL A 219 11.64 1.51 0.05
C VAL A 219 12.93 1.55 0.85
N VAL A 220 13.05 2.46 1.82
CA VAL A 220 14.22 2.59 2.71
C VAL A 220 14.45 1.32 3.55
N MET A 221 13.38 0.68 4.00
CA MET A 221 13.45 -0.56 4.78
C MET A 221 13.91 -1.75 3.94
N LEU A 222 13.58 -1.80 2.65
CA LEU A 222 13.79 -2.98 1.79
C LEU A 222 15.00 -2.88 0.88
N VAL A 223 15.41 -1.67 0.48
CA VAL A 223 16.53 -1.44 -0.44
C VAL A 223 17.69 -0.83 0.35
N PRO A 224 18.79 -1.56 0.59
CA PRO A 224 19.89 -1.08 1.44
C PRO A 224 20.68 0.08 0.85
N ASP A 225 20.97 0.05 -0.46
CA ASP A 225 21.69 1.13 -1.13
C ASP A 225 20.78 2.36 -1.26
N GLU A 226 21.23 3.51 -0.77
CA GLU A 226 20.41 4.72 -0.68
C GLU A 226 20.11 5.34 -2.05
N ALA A 227 21.05 5.29 -2.99
CA ALA A 227 20.84 5.82 -4.33
C ALA A 227 19.90 4.92 -5.14
N LEU A 228 20.02 3.61 -4.98
CA LEU A 228 19.09 2.65 -5.56
C LEU A 228 17.69 2.78 -4.92
N ALA A 229 17.62 2.99 -3.60
CA ALA A 229 16.37 3.24 -2.89
C ALA A 229 15.70 4.52 -3.40
N PHE A 230 16.46 5.59 -3.63
CA PHE A 230 15.95 6.80 -4.25
C PHE A 230 15.41 6.52 -5.67
N ALA A 231 16.14 5.80 -6.50
CA ALA A 231 15.70 5.44 -7.85
C ALA A 231 14.41 4.60 -7.82
N CYS A 232 14.31 3.62 -6.91
CA CYS A 232 13.08 2.85 -6.70
C CYS A 232 11.92 3.74 -6.23
N PHE A 233 12.17 4.66 -5.28
CA PHE A 233 11.15 5.57 -4.77
C PHE A 233 10.66 6.54 -5.85
N GLU A 234 11.56 7.06 -6.70
CA GLU A 234 11.19 7.85 -7.87
C GLU A 234 10.24 7.10 -8.79
N ARG A 235 10.49 5.80 -9.04
CA ARG A 235 9.58 4.94 -9.81
C ARG A 235 8.24 4.68 -9.11
N VAL A 236 8.23 4.52 -7.79
CA VAL A 236 6.98 4.45 -7.01
C VAL A 236 6.19 5.76 -7.17
N MET A 237 6.87 6.90 -7.06
CA MET A 237 6.27 8.20 -7.21
C MET A 237 5.76 8.45 -8.63
N ARG A 238 6.36 7.92 -9.72
CA ARG A 238 5.73 8.04 -11.06
C ARG A 238 4.29 7.51 -11.11
N HIS A 239 3.97 6.51 -10.29
CA HIS A 239 2.62 5.95 -10.18
C HIS A 239 1.74 6.76 -9.21
N ALA A 240 2.32 7.22 -8.10
CA ALA A 240 1.60 7.89 -7.02
C ALA A 240 1.59 9.43 -7.10
N ARG A 241 2.39 10.06 -7.97
CA ARG A 241 2.61 11.52 -8.06
C ARG A 241 1.31 12.29 -8.16
N ARG A 242 0.37 11.78 -8.97
CA ARG A 242 -0.98 12.35 -9.14
C ARG A 242 -1.78 12.43 -7.82
N ASN A 243 -1.47 11.59 -6.83
CA ASN A 243 -2.12 11.61 -5.51
C ASN A 243 -1.70 12.81 -4.67
N PHE A 244 -0.52 13.38 -4.96
CA PHE A 244 0.12 14.43 -4.16
C PHE A 244 0.07 15.81 -4.84
N ARG A 245 -0.71 15.96 -5.91
CA ARG A 245 -0.94 17.27 -6.53
C ARG A 245 -1.68 18.19 -5.56
N HIS A 246 -1.24 19.44 -5.47
CA HIS A 246 -1.87 20.46 -4.61
C HIS A 246 -3.34 20.75 -4.96
N ASP A 247 -3.75 20.54 -6.21
CA ASP A 247 -5.12 20.76 -6.67
C ASP A 247 -6.07 19.57 -6.41
N GLU A 248 -5.55 18.48 -5.82
CA GLU A 248 -6.28 17.24 -5.52
C GLU A 248 -6.95 16.58 -6.74
N THR A 249 -6.66 17.02 -7.96
CA THR A 249 -7.35 16.53 -9.16
C THR A 249 -7.09 15.05 -9.40
N GLY A 250 -5.85 14.61 -9.16
CA GLY A 250 -5.46 13.22 -9.36
C GLY A 250 -6.03 12.25 -8.31
N ILE A 251 -6.23 12.70 -7.07
CA ILE A 251 -6.87 11.88 -6.04
C ILE A 251 -8.39 11.82 -6.26
N LYS A 252 -9.04 12.95 -6.57
CA LYS A 252 -10.47 13.01 -6.92
C LYS A 252 -10.79 12.13 -8.13
N HIS A 253 -9.94 12.14 -9.15
CA HIS A 253 -10.11 11.26 -10.31
C HIS A 253 -10.09 9.77 -9.91
N GLN A 254 -9.19 9.35 -9.02
CA GLN A 254 -9.13 7.95 -8.58
C GLN A 254 -10.29 7.55 -7.67
N LEU A 255 -10.80 8.47 -6.86
CA LEU A 255 -12.01 8.23 -6.08
C LEU A 255 -13.24 8.10 -6.98
N LEU A 256 -13.33 8.89 -8.06
CA LEU A 256 -14.35 8.70 -9.10
C LEU A 256 -14.19 7.36 -9.84
N GLN A 257 -12.96 6.92 -10.12
CA GLN A 257 -12.72 5.60 -10.68
C GLN A 257 -13.16 4.49 -9.70
N LEU A 258 -12.90 4.65 -8.40
CA LEU A 258 -13.38 3.74 -7.37
C LEU A 258 -14.91 3.68 -7.33
N ALA A 259 -15.57 4.84 -7.36
CA ALA A 259 -17.03 4.94 -7.44
C ALA A 259 -17.58 4.19 -8.67
N HIS A 260 -16.94 4.33 -9.83
CA HIS A 260 -17.32 3.60 -11.04
C HIS A 260 -17.11 2.09 -10.91
N ILE A 261 -15.99 1.65 -10.33
CA ILE A 261 -15.77 0.21 -10.06
C ILE A 261 -16.87 -0.34 -9.14
N LEU A 262 -17.27 0.41 -8.12
CA LEU A 262 -18.34 0.02 -7.20
C LEU A 262 -19.71 0.02 -7.90
N SER A 263 -20.00 1.00 -8.75
CA SER A 263 -21.25 1.04 -9.52
C SER A 263 -21.41 -0.17 -10.43
N ASP A 264 -20.30 -0.62 -11.02
CA ASP A 264 -20.30 -1.74 -11.95
C ASP A 264 -20.35 -3.09 -11.23
N THR A 265 -19.67 -3.20 -10.09
CA THR A 265 -19.43 -4.51 -9.45
C THR A 265 -20.33 -4.80 -8.26
N ASP A 266 -20.93 -3.78 -7.67
CA ASP A 266 -21.99 -3.91 -6.67
C ASP A 266 -22.95 -2.70 -6.71
N PRO A 267 -23.82 -2.61 -7.73
CA PRO A 267 -24.72 -1.45 -7.91
C PRO A 267 -25.60 -1.14 -6.69
N PRO A 268 -26.19 -2.13 -5.97
CA PRO A 268 -26.96 -1.85 -4.76
C PRO A 268 -26.14 -1.22 -3.63
N LEU A 269 -24.89 -1.65 -3.44
CA LEU A 269 -24.01 -1.04 -2.44
C LEU A 269 -23.69 0.41 -2.82
N TYR A 270 -23.35 0.65 -4.08
CA TYR A 270 -23.05 1.99 -4.56
C TYR A 270 -24.27 2.93 -4.46
N ALA A 271 -25.46 2.44 -4.80
CA ALA A 271 -26.70 3.19 -4.61
C ALA A 271 -26.93 3.56 -3.13
N ARG A 272 -26.64 2.65 -2.19
CA ARG A 272 -26.71 2.96 -0.76
C ARG A 272 -25.69 4.01 -0.35
N LEU A 273 -24.44 3.91 -0.81
CA LEU A 273 -23.42 4.92 -0.53
C LEU A 273 -23.83 6.32 -1.03
N ARG A 274 -24.44 6.41 -2.22
CA ARG A 274 -25.00 7.67 -2.73
C ARG A 274 -26.14 8.21 -1.85
N ALA A 275 -27.04 7.33 -1.40
CA ALA A 275 -28.14 7.72 -0.50
C ALA A 275 -27.64 8.17 0.89
N LEU A 276 -26.43 7.77 1.28
CA LEU A 276 -25.74 8.20 2.50
C LEU A 276 -24.81 9.41 2.27
N ASP A 277 -24.94 10.10 1.13
CA ASP A 277 -24.07 11.23 0.75
C ASP A 277 -22.56 10.90 0.80
N SER A 278 -22.23 9.67 0.39
CA SER A 278 -20.87 9.10 0.35
C SER A 278 -20.53 8.54 -1.03
N GLY A 279 -21.21 9.02 -2.08
CA GLY A 279 -21.10 8.52 -3.45
C GLY A 279 -19.78 8.86 -4.16
N ASP A 280 -19.08 9.88 -3.66
CA ASP A 280 -17.77 10.34 -4.14
C ASP A 280 -16.60 9.50 -3.60
N CYS A 281 -16.89 8.57 -2.67
CA CYS A 281 -15.93 7.70 -2.02
C CYS A 281 -14.86 8.42 -1.17
N MET A 282 -15.09 9.64 -0.68
CA MET A 282 -14.11 10.37 0.13
C MET A 282 -13.66 9.63 1.40
N PHE A 283 -14.47 8.69 1.92
CA PHE A 283 -14.07 7.79 3.01
C PHE A 283 -12.86 6.90 2.67
N ALA A 284 -12.54 6.70 1.39
CA ALA A 284 -11.39 5.93 0.91
C ALA A 284 -10.17 6.82 0.61
N TYR A 285 -10.23 8.13 0.83
CA TYR A 285 -9.16 9.08 0.50
C TYR A 285 -7.78 8.62 1.01
N ARG A 286 -7.70 8.25 2.30
CA ARG A 286 -6.45 7.79 2.92
C ARG A 286 -5.92 6.49 2.31
N MET A 287 -6.82 5.56 1.97
CA MET A 287 -6.47 4.29 1.33
C MET A 287 -5.84 4.51 -0.05
N VAL A 288 -6.36 5.47 -0.81
CA VAL A 288 -5.87 5.76 -2.15
C VAL A 288 -4.58 6.58 -2.10
N VAL A 289 -4.54 7.67 -1.32
CA VAL A 289 -3.41 8.62 -1.32
C VAL A 289 -2.09 7.96 -0.95
N VAL A 290 -2.07 7.12 0.10
CA VAL A 290 -0.89 6.37 0.55
C VAL A 290 -0.98 4.87 0.25
N MET A 291 -1.77 4.47 -0.75
CA MET A 291 -1.84 3.11 -1.29
C MET A 291 -1.96 2.01 -0.22
N LEU A 292 -2.92 2.17 0.70
CA LEU A 292 -3.24 1.25 1.82
C LEU A 292 -2.16 1.12 2.91
N ARG A 293 -1.11 1.93 2.88
CA ARG A 293 0.00 1.82 3.85
C ARG A 293 -0.45 2.03 5.30
N ARG A 294 -1.54 2.75 5.55
CA ARG A 294 -2.06 3.00 6.91
C ARG A 294 -3.12 2.00 7.36
N GLU A 295 -3.62 1.19 6.44
CA GLU A 295 -4.72 0.25 6.65
C GLU A 295 -4.24 -1.21 6.70
N LEU A 296 -3.08 -1.48 6.10
CA LEU A 296 -2.47 -2.80 6.05
C LEU A 296 -1.14 -2.86 6.80
N PRO A 297 -0.85 -3.95 7.51
CA PRO A 297 0.48 -4.21 8.03
C PRO A 297 1.47 -4.41 6.87
N LEU A 298 2.76 -4.12 7.13
CA LEU A 298 3.79 -4.09 6.10
C LEU A 298 3.80 -5.36 5.21
N PRO A 299 3.80 -6.61 5.72
CA PRO A 299 3.83 -7.78 4.84
C PRO A 299 2.66 -7.84 3.85
N ARG A 300 1.48 -7.35 4.24
CA ARG A 300 0.27 -7.38 3.41
C ARG A 300 0.27 -6.25 2.37
N VAL A 301 0.73 -5.05 2.73
CA VAL A 301 0.80 -3.95 1.77
C VAL A 301 1.82 -4.25 0.66
N LEU A 302 2.93 -4.92 1.00
CA LEU A 302 3.94 -5.36 0.03
C LEU A 302 3.34 -6.29 -1.03
N LEU A 303 2.50 -7.25 -0.63
CA LEU A 303 1.83 -8.15 -1.57
C LEU A 303 0.92 -7.40 -2.56
N VAL A 304 0.18 -6.38 -2.09
CA VAL A 304 -0.69 -5.58 -2.95
C VAL A 304 0.13 -4.78 -3.95
N TRP A 305 1.21 -4.13 -3.50
CA TRP A 305 2.08 -3.32 -4.35
C TRP A 305 2.84 -4.18 -5.36
N GLU A 306 3.41 -5.31 -4.93
CA GLU A 306 4.12 -6.24 -5.79
C GLU A 306 3.21 -6.81 -6.88
N ALA A 307 1.96 -7.18 -6.52
CA ALA A 307 0.97 -7.61 -7.51
C ALA A 307 0.62 -6.50 -8.51
N ALA A 308 0.40 -5.27 -8.03
CA ALA A 308 0.09 -4.13 -8.88
C ALA A 308 1.22 -3.84 -9.88
N TRP A 309 2.47 -3.77 -9.41
CA TRP A 309 3.62 -3.52 -10.27
C TRP A 309 3.90 -4.68 -11.22
N ALA A 310 3.68 -5.93 -10.79
CA ALA A 310 3.85 -7.09 -11.67
C ALA A 310 2.78 -7.15 -12.76
N HIS A 311 1.56 -6.69 -12.50
CA HIS A 311 0.54 -6.50 -13.52
C HIS A 311 0.92 -5.38 -14.50
N ALA A 312 1.45 -4.26 -14.03
CA ALA A 312 1.92 -3.16 -14.88
C ALA A 312 3.09 -3.59 -15.78
N ALA A 313 4.10 -4.25 -15.21
CA ALA A 313 5.26 -4.76 -15.92
C ALA A 313 4.88 -5.82 -16.97
N ALA A 314 3.96 -6.74 -16.65
CA ALA A 314 3.49 -7.75 -17.60
C ALA A 314 2.71 -7.15 -18.78
N ALA A 315 2.03 -6.02 -18.57
CA ALA A 315 1.30 -5.31 -19.61
C ALA A 315 2.20 -4.43 -20.51
N GLY A 316 3.52 -4.46 -20.33
CA GLY A 316 4.45 -3.62 -21.10
C GLY A 316 4.36 -2.13 -20.76
N ARG A 317 3.68 -1.75 -19.66
CA ARG A 317 3.58 -0.36 -19.18
C ARG A 317 4.79 0.06 -18.34
N GLY A 318 5.94 -0.58 -18.56
CA GLY A 318 7.13 -0.50 -17.70
C GLY A 318 7.99 0.76 -17.89
N ASP A 319 7.75 1.55 -18.93
CA ASP A 319 8.56 2.72 -19.27
C ASP A 319 7.68 3.99 -19.18
N GLY A 320 8.13 4.95 -18.38
CA GLY A 320 7.32 6.06 -17.87
C GLY A 320 6.98 7.20 -18.84
N VAL A 321 6.27 8.20 -18.31
CA VAL A 321 5.86 9.47 -18.93
C VAL A 321 4.75 9.31 -19.98
N PRO A 322 3.52 9.81 -19.73
CA PRO A 322 2.67 10.23 -20.83
C PRO A 322 3.33 11.47 -21.44
N THR A 323 4.10 11.30 -22.51
CA THR A 323 4.36 12.42 -23.41
C THR A 323 3.00 12.92 -23.84
N GLY A 324 2.75 14.21 -23.62
CA GLY A 324 1.42 14.79 -23.73
C GLY A 324 0.74 14.43 -25.06
N SER A 325 -0.58 14.27 -24.95
CA SER A 325 -1.55 14.37 -26.04
C SER A 325 -1.65 13.19 -27.04
N ALA A 326 -2.88 12.68 -27.13
CA ALA A 326 -3.51 12.10 -28.32
C ALA A 326 -3.11 10.70 -28.84
N ALA A 327 -1.94 10.12 -28.53
CA ALA A 327 -1.55 8.85 -29.19
C ALA A 327 -2.25 7.58 -28.66
N ALA A 328 -2.90 7.61 -27.49
CA ALA A 328 -3.63 6.47 -26.93
C ALA A 328 -5.04 6.24 -27.55
N TYR A 329 -5.47 7.09 -28.49
CA TYR A 329 -6.75 6.94 -29.21
C TYR A 329 -6.61 6.32 -30.61
N ALA A 330 -5.39 6.04 -31.07
CA ALA A 330 -5.13 5.46 -32.38
C ALA A 330 -4.84 3.96 -32.28
N GLY A 331 -5.82 3.15 -31.89
CA GLY A 331 -5.73 1.69 -31.99
C GLY A 331 -6.53 0.92 -30.95
N GLY A 332 -7.82 0.71 -31.21
CA GLY A 332 -8.63 -0.31 -30.54
C GLY A 332 -9.15 0.09 -29.16
N THR A 333 -10.48 0.18 -29.05
CA THR A 333 -11.26 0.54 -27.86
C THR A 333 -11.10 -0.44 -26.70
N SER A 334 -10.03 -0.32 -25.92
CA SER A 334 -9.92 -0.94 -24.59
C SER A 334 -9.47 0.12 -23.59
N ILE A 335 -10.40 0.58 -22.76
CA ILE A 335 -10.07 1.40 -21.59
C ILE A 335 -9.13 0.56 -20.72
N PRO A 336 -7.92 1.03 -20.39
CA PRO A 336 -7.00 0.24 -19.58
C PRO A 336 -7.67 -0.13 -18.25
N PRO A 337 -7.47 -1.36 -17.75
CA PRO A 337 -8.09 -1.80 -16.51
C PRO A 337 -7.69 -0.83 -15.39
N PRO A 338 -8.64 -0.48 -14.48
CA PRO A 338 -8.32 0.35 -13.33
C PRO A 338 -7.16 -0.24 -12.53
N ASP A 339 -6.38 0.63 -11.89
CA ASP A 339 -5.24 0.26 -11.05
C ASP A 339 -5.59 -0.91 -10.11
N PHE A 340 -4.72 -1.91 -10.00
CA PHE A 340 -4.94 -3.07 -9.13
C PHE A 340 -5.17 -2.66 -7.68
N VAL A 341 -4.51 -1.59 -7.22
CA VAL A 341 -4.73 -1.03 -5.88
C VAL A 341 -6.18 -0.55 -5.72
N LEU A 342 -6.75 0.12 -6.72
CA LEU A 342 -8.16 0.55 -6.68
C LEU A 342 -9.12 -0.65 -6.71
N GLN A 343 -8.80 -1.70 -7.45
CA GLN A 343 -9.59 -2.95 -7.44
C GLN A 343 -9.56 -3.61 -6.06
N PHE A 344 -8.42 -3.59 -5.38
CA PHE A 344 -8.30 -4.05 -4.01
C PHE A 344 -9.13 -3.20 -3.05
N ILE A 345 -9.05 -1.86 -3.15
CA ILE A 345 -9.87 -0.96 -2.33
C ILE A 345 -11.36 -1.21 -2.56
N ALA A 346 -11.80 -1.39 -3.81
CA ALA A 346 -13.19 -1.73 -4.11
C ALA A 346 -13.62 -3.07 -3.49
N ALA A 347 -12.74 -4.08 -3.47
CA ALA A 347 -12.98 -5.33 -2.78
C ALA A 347 -13.12 -5.13 -1.26
N VAL A 348 -12.27 -4.30 -0.64
CA VAL A 348 -12.37 -3.93 0.78
C VAL A 348 -13.73 -3.28 1.08
N VAL A 349 -14.16 -2.32 0.25
CA VAL A 349 -15.46 -1.63 0.41
C VAL A 349 -16.62 -2.61 0.31
N ARG A 350 -16.61 -3.52 -0.67
CA ARG A 350 -17.63 -4.58 -0.79
C ARG A 350 -17.60 -5.56 0.38
N GLY A 351 -16.43 -5.81 0.98
CA GLY A 351 -16.30 -6.60 2.21
C GLY A 351 -17.12 -6.03 3.38
N GLN A 352 -17.28 -4.70 3.43
CA GLN A 352 -18.07 -4.00 4.45
C GLN A 352 -19.55 -3.84 4.07
N ARG A 353 -20.01 -4.44 2.97
CA ARG A 353 -21.38 -4.29 2.45
C ARG A 353 -22.45 -4.42 3.54
N ARG A 354 -22.37 -5.45 4.38
CA ARG A 354 -23.38 -5.67 5.43
C ARG A 354 -23.46 -4.47 6.39
N GLN A 355 -22.32 -3.97 6.86
CA GLN A 355 -22.26 -2.85 7.80
C GLN A 355 -22.75 -1.55 7.16
N VAL A 356 -22.40 -1.28 5.90
CA VAL A 356 -22.92 -0.11 5.16
C VAL A 356 -24.45 -0.16 5.00
N MET A 357 -25.00 -1.34 4.72
CA MET A 357 -26.43 -1.52 4.49
C MET A 357 -27.26 -1.47 5.78
N SER A 358 -26.73 -1.99 6.91
CA SER A 358 -27.50 -2.14 8.15
C SER A 358 -27.18 -1.13 9.24
N CYS A 359 -25.98 -0.54 9.25
CA CYS A 359 -25.48 0.24 10.39
C CYS A 359 -25.20 1.72 10.05
N CYS A 360 -25.03 2.08 8.79
CA CYS A 360 -24.75 3.45 8.39
C CYS A 360 -26.05 4.20 8.05
N HIS A 361 -26.22 5.39 8.65
CA HIS A 361 -27.38 6.27 8.47
C HIS A 361 -27.01 7.63 7.86
N GLY A 362 -25.72 7.95 7.77
CA GLY A 362 -25.21 9.10 7.03
C GLY A 362 -23.70 9.02 6.80
N THR A 363 -23.12 10.08 6.22
CA THR A 363 -21.70 10.17 5.84
C THR A 363 -20.76 9.91 7.01
N ASP A 364 -21.08 10.41 8.21
CA ASP A 364 -20.24 10.25 9.41
C ASP A 364 -20.09 8.77 9.82
N ASP A 365 -21.15 7.97 9.68
CA ASP A 365 -21.08 6.54 9.98
C ASP A 365 -20.17 5.81 8.99
N VAL A 366 -20.22 6.20 7.72
CA VAL A 366 -19.37 5.64 6.67
C VAL A 366 -17.91 6.02 6.94
N LEU A 367 -17.63 7.28 7.27
CA LEU A 367 -16.29 7.74 7.63
C LEU A 367 -15.74 7.02 8.86
N ARG A 368 -16.55 6.85 9.91
CA ARG A 368 -16.15 6.10 11.13
C ARG A 368 -15.84 4.65 10.82
N LEU A 369 -16.70 3.99 10.04
CA LEU A 369 -16.52 2.62 9.60
C LEU A 369 -15.18 2.43 8.86
N PHE A 370 -14.91 3.27 7.86
CA PHE A 370 -13.72 3.11 7.03
C PHE A 370 -12.43 3.62 7.66
N SER A 371 -12.50 4.50 8.67
CA SER A 371 -11.32 4.95 9.42
C SER A 371 -10.65 3.82 10.21
N GLY A 372 -11.45 2.86 10.72
CA GLY A 372 -11.02 1.70 11.50
C GLY A 372 -11.34 0.36 10.85
N VAL A 373 -11.44 0.32 9.52
CA VAL A 373 -11.91 -0.85 8.77
C VAL A 373 -11.12 -2.11 9.09
N GLN A 374 -11.84 -3.21 9.35
CA GLN A 374 -11.22 -4.53 9.47
C GLN A 374 -11.19 -5.19 8.09
N ILE A 375 -9.98 -5.36 7.55
CA ILE A 375 -9.78 -5.89 6.20
C ILE A 375 -9.57 -7.40 6.26
N ASP A 376 -10.51 -8.16 5.71
CA ASP A 376 -10.27 -9.54 5.31
C ASP A 376 -9.36 -9.54 4.07
N PHE A 377 -8.06 -9.60 4.33
CA PHE A 377 -7.03 -9.40 3.33
C PHE A 377 -7.10 -10.43 2.20
N TRP A 378 -7.18 -11.72 2.54
CA TRP A 378 -7.11 -12.79 1.54
C TRP A 378 -8.36 -12.82 0.67
N LEU A 379 -9.54 -12.60 1.28
CA LEU A 379 -10.76 -12.46 0.52
C LEU A 379 -10.71 -11.24 -0.43
N SER A 380 -10.25 -10.09 0.07
CA SER A 380 -10.13 -8.86 -0.72
C SER A 380 -9.14 -9.03 -1.88
N LEU A 381 -8.00 -9.68 -1.62
CA LEU A 381 -6.97 -9.95 -2.64
C LEU A 381 -7.51 -10.89 -3.73
N ALA A 382 -8.18 -11.99 -3.35
CA ALA A 382 -8.74 -12.95 -4.29
C ALA A 382 -9.83 -12.30 -5.18
N GLN A 383 -10.69 -11.47 -4.59
CA GLN A 383 -11.70 -10.70 -5.33
C GLN A 383 -11.06 -9.71 -6.30
N ALA A 384 -10.04 -8.97 -5.86
CA ALA A 384 -9.31 -8.02 -6.70
C ALA A 384 -8.62 -8.72 -7.88
N GLN A 385 -7.94 -9.85 -7.65
CA GLN A 385 -7.30 -10.65 -8.69
C GLN A 385 -8.30 -11.19 -9.72
N LYS A 386 -9.43 -11.72 -9.25
CA LYS A 386 -10.51 -12.21 -10.12
C LYS A 386 -11.03 -11.09 -11.02
N GLN A 387 -11.28 -9.92 -10.44
CA GLN A 387 -11.83 -8.77 -11.14
C GLN A 387 -10.83 -8.16 -12.13
N TYR A 388 -9.57 -7.99 -11.72
CA TYR A 388 -8.51 -7.48 -12.58
C TYR A 388 -8.28 -8.39 -13.81
N LYS A 389 -8.35 -9.72 -13.61
CA LYS A 389 -8.29 -10.69 -14.71
C LYS A 389 -9.48 -10.56 -15.67
N ALA A 390 -10.69 -10.31 -15.15
CA ALA A 390 -11.87 -10.13 -15.99
C ALA A 390 -11.74 -8.88 -16.89
N TYR A 391 -11.24 -7.77 -16.35
CA TYR A 391 -11.00 -6.55 -17.13
C TYR A 391 -9.86 -6.72 -18.16
N SER A 392 -8.76 -7.39 -17.81
CA SER A 392 -7.61 -7.54 -18.71
C SER A 392 -7.84 -8.48 -19.90
N GLN A 393 -8.81 -9.39 -19.79
CA GLN A 393 -9.17 -10.34 -20.86
C GLN A 393 -10.22 -9.79 -21.84
N GLY A 394 -10.48 -8.49 -21.85
CA GLY A 394 -11.48 -7.88 -22.74
C GLY A 394 -12.92 -8.27 -22.39
N GLY A 395 -13.15 -8.75 -21.16
CA GLY A 395 -14.49 -8.97 -20.66
C GLY A 395 -15.23 -7.64 -20.68
N ARG A 396 -16.11 -7.45 -21.67
CA ARG A 396 -17.19 -6.48 -21.57
C ARG A 396 -17.91 -6.79 -20.26
N VAL A 397 -17.74 -5.95 -19.25
CA VAL A 397 -18.76 -5.78 -18.23
C VAL A 397 -20.05 -5.47 -19.02
N PRO A 398 -21.17 -6.16 -18.77
CA PRO A 398 -22.41 -5.88 -19.49
C PRO A 398 -22.66 -4.38 -19.38
N ARG A 399 -22.76 -3.68 -20.52
CA ARG A 399 -23.25 -2.31 -20.52
C ARG A 399 -24.59 -2.33 -19.80
N ALA A 400 -24.66 -1.68 -18.63
CA ALA A 400 -25.93 -1.36 -18.01
C ALA A 400 -26.77 -0.65 -19.08
N GLY A 401 -27.99 -1.16 -19.25
CA GLY A 401 -28.84 -0.87 -20.40
C GLY A 401 -28.96 0.62 -20.69
N ALA A 402 -28.86 0.94 -21.97
CA ALA A 402 -29.66 2.03 -22.51
C ALA A 402 -31.14 1.65 -22.29
N GLN A 403 -31.81 2.39 -21.41
CA GLN A 403 -33.23 2.71 -21.47
C GLN A 403 -33.48 3.95 -20.63
#